data_AF-A0A9E1VVG1-F1
#
_entry.id   AF-A0A9E1VVG1-F1
#
_cell.length_a   1.000
_cell.length_b   1.000
_cell.length_c   1.000
_cell.angle_alpha   90.00
_cell.angle_beta   90.00
_cell.angle_gamma   90.00
#
_symmetry.space_group_name_H-M   'P 1'
#
loop_
_entity.id
_entity.type
_entity.pdbx_description
1 polymer ?
#
loop_
_entity_poly.entity_id
_entity_poly.type
_entity_poly.pdbx_seq_one_letter_code
_entity_poly.pdbx_strand_id
1 'polypeptide(L)'
;MIVVTGGAGFIGSNLIAELNSRGETDILLVDDLSDVSKIRNINDLTVADYLDKDDFIEKLESAALAKNLSYVFHLGACSDTMVADGRFVMSVNFEYSKRLLMALESVGCPL
;
A
#
# COMPACT_ATOMS: atom_id res chain seq x y z
N MET A 1 13.40 2.31 2.25
CA MET A 1 12.09 1.71 2.55
C MET A 1 11.27 1.50 1.29
N ILE A 2 10.87 0.25 1.05
CA ILE A 2 9.94 -0.14 -0.02
C ILE A 2 8.52 -0.07 0.54
N VAL A 3 7.58 0.51 -0.20
CA VAL A 3 6.16 0.49 0.20
C VAL A 3 5.40 -0.48 -0.66
N VAL A 4 4.52 -1.27 -0.04
CA VAL A 4 3.55 -2.11 -0.77
C VAL A 4 2.16 -1.79 -0.26
N THR A 5 1.38 -1.06 -1.07
CA THR A 5 -0.06 -0.86 -0.79
C THR A 5 -0.86 -2.07 -1.24
N GLY A 6 -1.95 -2.39 -0.56
CA GLY A 6 -2.62 -3.68 -0.75
C GLY A 6 -1.75 -4.86 -0.31
N GLY A 7 -0.79 -4.61 0.60
CA GLY A 7 0.24 -5.58 1.00
C GLY A 7 -0.29 -6.79 1.76
N ALA A 8 -1.45 -6.67 2.41
CA ALA A 8 -2.15 -7.82 3.02
C ALA A 8 -3.15 -8.48 2.04
N GLY A 9 -3.33 -7.92 0.85
CA GLY A 9 -4.09 -8.51 -0.26
C GLY A 9 -3.37 -9.68 -0.93
N PHE A 10 -4.03 -10.29 -1.93
CA PHE A 10 -3.52 -11.48 -2.61
C PHE A 10 -2.19 -11.22 -3.34
N ILE A 11 -2.14 -10.22 -4.22
CA ILE A 11 -0.93 -9.92 -5.01
C ILE A 11 0.13 -9.27 -4.12
N GLY A 12 -0.25 -8.34 -3.25
CA GLY A 12 0.68 -7.62 -2.38
C GLY A 12 1.46 -8.53 -1.43
N SER A 13 0.79 -9.49 -0.79
CA SER A 13 1.47 -10.43 0.12
C SER A 13 2.48 -11.33 -0.59
N ASN A 14 2.16 -11.81 -1.80
CA ASN A 14 3.10 -12.59 -2.61
C ASN A 14 4.29 -11.75 -3.08
N LEU A 15 4.07 -10.48 -3.41
CA LEU A 15 5.15 -9.56 -3.73
C LEU A 15 6.08 -9.34 -2.52
N ILE A 16 5.53 -9.12 -1.33
CA ILE A 16 6.32 -8.99 -0.11
C ILE A 16 7.10 -10.27 0.18
N ALA A 17 6.49 -11.45 0.01
CA ALA A 17 7.19 -12.73 0.17
C ALA A 17 8.40 -12.86 -0.78
N GLU A 18 8.25 -12.43 -2.04
CA GLU A 18 9.35 -12.43 -3.01
C GLU A 18 10.42 -11.35 -2.69
N LEU A 19 10.04 -10.21 -2.14
CA LEU A 19 10.99 -9.22 -1.64
C LEU A 19 11.78 -9.80 -0.45
N ASN A 20 11.11 -10.44 0.51
CA ASN A 20 11.75 -11.12 1.63
C ASN A 20 12.69 -12.24 1.17
N SER A 21 12.33 -13.01 0.13
CA SER A 21 13.18 -14.08 -0.44
C SER A 21 14.50 -13.53 -1.00
N ARG A 22 14.50 -12.26 -1.43
CA ARG A 22 15.66 -11.51 -1.91
C ARG A 22 16.43 -10.79 -0.80
N GLY A 23 15.99 -10.91 0.44
CA GLY A 23 16.60 -10.26 1.61
C GLY A 23 16.09 -8.83 1.88
N GLU A 24 15.07 -8.37 1.16
CA GLU A 24 14.46 -7.07 1.42
C GLU A 24 13.46 -7.18 2.58
N THR A 25 13.74 -6.48 3.68
CA THR A 25 12.90 -6.48 4.89
C THR A 25 12.51 -5.08 5.36
N ASP A 26 13.13 -4.02 4.80
CA ASP A 26 12.76 -2.62 5.05
C ASP A 26 11.50 -2.24 4.24
N ILE A 27 10.40 -2.92 4.56
CA ILE A 27 9.12 -2.85 3.85
C ILE A 27 8.06 -2.20 4.74
N LEU A 28 7.41 -1.16 4.25
CA LEU A 28 6.19 -0.60 4.81
C LEU A 28 4.97 -1.25 4.15
N LEU A 29 4.22 -2.02 4.93
CA LEU A 29 2.96 -2.61 4.48
C LEU A 29 1.84 -1.58 4.64
N VAL A 30 1.12 -1.29 3.56
CA VAL A 30 -0.06 -0.41 3.59
C VAL A 30 -1.30 -1.20 3.17
N ASP A 31 -2.31 -1.30 4.02
CA ASP A 31 -3.57 -1.97 3.70
C ASP A 31 -4.71 -1.45 4.58
N ASP A 32 -5.91 -2.01 4.37
CA ASP A 32 -7.05 -1.90 5.27
C ASP A 32 -7.29 -3.29 5.89
N LEU A 33 -6.99 -3.42 7.18
CA LEU A 33 -7.15 -4.66 7.96
C LEU A 33 -8.52 -4.76 8.67
N SER A 34 -9.53 -4.01 8.24
CA SER A 34 -10.91 -4.17 8.74
C SER A 34 -11.42 -5.61 8.56
N ASP A 35 -10.95 -6.32 7.54
CA ASP A 35 -11.07 -7.78 7.44
C ASP A 35 -9.85 -8.49 8.04
N VAL A 36 -10.03 -8.99 9.26
CA VAL A 36 -9.01 -9.74 10.02
C VAL A 36 -8.53 -11.00 9.27
N SER A 37 -9.32 -11.55 8.34
CA SER A 37 -8.92 -12.74 7.60
C SER A 37 -7.65 -12.53 6.75
N LYS A 38 -7.34 -11.28 6.37
CA LYS A 38 -6.14 -10.89 5.63
C LYS A 38 -4.84 -11.11 6.42
N ILE A 39 -4.91 -11.17 7.75
CA ILE A 39 -3.74 -11.43 8.61
C ILE A 39 -3.03 -12.74 8.22
N ARG A 40 -3.79 -13.75 7.76
CA ARG A 40 -3.22 -15.03 7.29
C ARG A 40 -2.22 -14.86 6.14
N ASN A 41 -2.35 -13.81 5.34
CA ASN A 41 -1.50 -13.56 4.19
C ASN A 41 -0.15 -12.96 4.60
N ILE A 42 -0.04 -12.40 5.82
CA ILE A 42 1.12 -11.63 6.27
C ILE A 42 1.82 -12.23 7.50
N ASN A 43 1.25 -13.28 8.11
CA ASN A 43 1.76 -13.89 9.34
C ASN A 43 3.22 -14.37 9.26
N ASP A 44 3.65 -14.84 8.10
CA ASP A 44 4.99 -15.39 7.88
C ASP A 44 5.91 -14.40 7.13
N LEU A 45 5.46 -13.16 6.93
CA LEU A 45 6.20 -12.14 6.20
C LEU A 45 7.01 -11.26 7.16
N THR A 46 8.15 -10.75 6.67
CA THR A 46 8.98 -9.80 7.39
C THR A 46 8.76 -8.40 6.83
N VAL A 47 8.15 -7.53 7.63
CA VAL A 47 7.92 -6.12 7.31
C VAL A 47 8.46 -5.24 8.43
N ALA A 48 8.87 -4.02 8.09
CA ALA A 48 9.41 -3.07 9.05
C ALA A 48 8.31 -2.34 9.82
N ASP A 49 7.19 -2.04 9.16
CA ASP A 49 6.06 -1.33 9.75
C ASP A 49 4.76 -1.56 8.98
N TYR A 50 3.63 -1.14 9.56
CA TYR A 50 2.30 -1.13 8.97
C TYR A 50 1.67 0.27 9.07
N LEU A 51 0.98 0.70 8.02
CA LEU A 51 0.06 1.84 8.08
C LEU A 51 -1.28 1.50 7.45
N ASP A 52 -2.35 2.06 8.01
CA ASP A 52 -3.63 2.10 7.33
C ASP A 52 -3.51 2.93 6.03
N LYS A 53 -4.29 2.56 5.00
CA LYS A 53 -4.30 3.28 3.71
C LYS A 53 -4.59 4.78 3.86
N ASP A 54 -5.44 5.17 4.80
CA ASP A 54 -5.85 6.57 4.96
C ASP A 54 -4.75 7.35 5.68
N ASP A 55 -4.14 6.76 6.72
CA ASP A 55 -2.96 7.34 7.39
C ASP A 55 -1.77 7.50 6.43
N PHE A 56 -1.53 6.52 5.57
CA PHE A 56 -0.41 6.52 4.63
C PHE A 56 -0.49 7.71 3.66
N ILE A 57 -1.65 7.92 3.03
CA ILE A 57 -1.79 8.99 2.04
C ILE A 57 -1.68 10.37 2.69
N GLU A 58 -2.25 10.56 3.88
CA GLU A 58 -2.14 11.83 4.63
C GLU A 58 -0.69 12.13 5.04
N LYS A 59 0.05 11.11 5.49
CA LYS A 59 1.47 11.25 5.84
C LYS A 59 2.36 11.50 4.63
N LEU A 60 2.01 10.95 3.47
CA LEU A 60 2.76 11.20 2.24
C LEU A 60 2.52 12.61 1.72
N GLU A 61 1.26 13.07 1.70
CA GLU A 61 0.88 14.43 1.26
C GLU A 61 1.45 15.53 2.18
N SER A 62 1.62 15.24 3.48
CA SER A 62 2.29 16.13 4.43
C SER A 62 3.82 16.05 4.40
N ALA A 63 4.40 15.26 3.48
CA ALA A 63 5.83 14.98 3.35
C ALA A 63 6.50 14.35 4.60
N ALA A 64 5.70 13.83 5.54
CA ALA A 64 6.21 13.20 6.76
C ALA A 64 6.98 11.90 6.47
N LEU A 65 6.67 11.22 5.36
CA LEU A 65 7.32 9.98 4.92
C LEU A 65 8.42 10.19 3.86
N ALA A 66 8.59 11.41 3.35
CA ALA A 66 9.32 11.69 2.10
C ALA A 66 10.81 11.30 2.10
N LYS A 67 11.48 11.29 3.26
CA LYS A 67 12.96 11.18 3.30
C LYS A 67 13.52 9.76 3.16
N ASN A 68 12.68 8.73 3.23
CA ASN A 68 13.15 7.33 3.32
C ASN A 68 12.54 6.37 2.29
N LEU A 69 11.73 6.89 1.35
CA LEU A 69 11.04 6.07 0.34
C LEU A 69 11.95 5.77 -0.85
N SER A 70 12.07 4.49 -1.20
CA SER A 70 12.84 4.04 -2.36
C SER A 70 11.94 3.88 -3.58
N TYR A 71 10.86 3.11 -3.45
CA TYR A 71 9.86 2.83 -4.49
C TYR A 71 8.52 2.43 -3.85
N VAL A 72 7.41 2.62 -4.55
CA VAL A 72 6.07 2.23 -4.08
C VAL A 72 5.40 1.26 -5.04
N PHE A 73 5.13 0.04 -4.61
CA PHE A 73 4.26 -0.87 -5.34
C PHE A 73 2.79 -0.59 -4.98
N HIS A 74 2.05 0.01 -5.92
CA HIS A 74 0.63 0.30 -5.71
C HIS A 74 -0.28 -0.85 -6.16
N LEU A 75 -0.70 -1.70 -5.21
CA LEU A 75 -1.60 -2.85 -5.43
C LEU A 75 -2.88 -2.76 -4.59
N GLY A 76 -3.05 -1.68 -3.82
CA GLY A 76 -4.23 -1.45 -3.00
C GLY A 76 -5.39 -0.89 -3.82
N ALA A 77 -6.52 -1.59 -3.81
CA ALA A 77 -7.76 -1.17 -4.45
C ALA A 77 -8.96 -1.96 -3.88
N CYS A 78 -10.16 -1.43 -4.04
CA CYS A 78 -11.37 -2.24 -4.01
C CYS A 78 -11.40 -3.11 -5.27
N SER A 79 -11.15 -4.41 -5.09
CA SER A 79 -11.17 -5.42 -6.17
C SER A 79 -12.49 -6.20 -6.27
N ASP A 80 -13.47 -5.88 -5.42
CA ASP A 80 -14.79 -6.50 -5.47
C ASP A 80 -15.60 -5.96 -6.66
N THR A 81 -15.93 -6.86 -7.59
CA THR A 81 -16.69 -6.56 -8.82
C THR A 81 -18.19 -6.42 -8.58
N MET A 82 -18.68 -6.75 -7.37
CA MET A 82 -20.09 -6.70 -7.00
C MET A 82 -20.47 -5.40 -6.26
N VAL A 83 -19.52 -4.51 -5.99
CA VAL A 83 -19.81 -3.23 -5.32
C VAL A 83 -20.68 -2.33 -6.20
N ALA A 84 -21.87 -1.99 -5.71
CA ALA A 84 -22.83 -1.16 -6.43
C ALA A 84 -22.57 0.35 -6.29
N ASP A 85 -21.86 0.79 -5.24
CA ASP A 85 -21.52 2.20 -5.04
C ASP A 85 -20.31 2.60 -5.89
N GLY A 86 -20.59 3.09 -7.09
CA GLY A 86 -19.56 3.59 -8.00
C GLY A 86 -18.80 4.80 -7.47
N ARG A 87 -19.38 5.63 -6.59
CA ARG A 87 -18.66 6.76 -5.99
C ARG A 87 -17.60 6.27 -5.03
N PHE A 88 -17.94 5.27 -4.22
CA PHE A 88 -16.98 4.58 -3.38
C PHE A 88 -15.84 4.00 -4.22
N VAL A 89 -16.12 3.20 -5.25
CA VAL A 89 -15.08 2.61 -6.12
C VAL A 89 -14.17 3.68 -6.73
N MET A 90 -14.74 4.78 -7.24
CA MET A 90 -13.96 5.88 -7.80
C MET A 90 -13.09 6.58 -6.74
N SER A 91 -13.55 6.70 -5.50
CA SER A 91 -12.78 7.32 -4.41
C SER A 91 -11.59 6.47 -3.98
N VAL A 92 -11.79 5.17 -3.77
CA VAL A 92 -10.76 4.28 -3.21
C VAL A 92 -9.81 3.69 -4.26
N ASN A 93 -10.20 3.71 -5.54
CA ASN A 93 -9.33 3.25 -6.64
C ASN A 93 -8.75 4.44 -7.40
N PHE A 94 -9.60 5.14 -8.16
CA PHE A 94 -9.13 6.16 -9.11
C PHE A 94 -8.57 7.40 -8.43
N GLU A 95 -9.34 8.01 -7.52
CA GLU A 95 -8.90 9.24 -6.85
C GLU A 95 -7.73 8.97 -5.90
N TYR A 96 -7.77 7.85 -5.17
CA TYR A 96 -6.65 7.43 -4.35
C TYR A 96 -5.36 7.24 -5.17
N SER A 97 -5.43 6.52 -6.31
CA SER A 97 -4.27 6.33 -7.20
C SER A 97 -3.70 7.65 -7.70
N LYS A 98 -4.56 8.60 -8.08
CA LYS A 98 -4.14 9.94 -8.51
C LYS A 98 -3.44 10.70 -7.39
N ARG A 99 -4.03 10.72 -6.19
CA ARG A 99 -3.43 11.38 -5.02
C ARG A 99 -2.06 10.81 -4.71
N LEU A 100 -1.95 9.48 -4.72
CA LEU A 100 -0.69 8.79 -4.49
C LEU A 100 0.37 9.19 -5.52
N LEU A 101 0.04 9.17 -6.82
CA LEU A 101 0.96 9.59 -7.88
C LEU A 101 1.45 11.03 -7.66
N MET A 102 0.52 11.98 -7.45
CA MET A 102 0.88 13.39 -7.25
C MET A 102 1.74 13.60 -6.00
N ALA A 103 1.43 12.89 -4.91
CA ALA A 103 2.21 12.97 -3.68
C ALA A 103 3.63 12.41 -3.86
N LEU A 104 3.78 11.27 -4.57
CA LEU A 104 5.08 10.68 -4.90
C LEU A 104 5.93 11.57 -5.80
N GLU A 105 5.32 12.19 -6.83
CA GLU A 105 5.98 13.16 -7.70
C GLU A 105 6.52 14.36 -6.90
N SER A 106 5.74 14.85 -5.92
CA SER A 106 6.15 16.00 -5.09
C SER A 106 7.37 15.74 -4.21
N VAL A 107 7.66 14.46 -3.92
CA VAL A 107 8.78 14.04 -3.08
C VAL A 107 9.89 13.34 -3.89
N GLY A 108 9.75 13.26 -5.22
CA GLY A 108 10.74 12.62 -6.10
C GLY A 108 10.85 11.11 -5.91
N CYS A 109 9.80 10.44 -5.41
CA CYS A 109 9.78 9.00 -5.24
C CYS A 109 9.12 8.34 -6.48
N PRO A 110 9.72 7.29 -7.06
CA PRO A 110 9.08 6.52 -8.12
C PRO A 110 7.92 5.66 -7.60
N LEU A 111 6.89 5.55 -8.44
CA LEU A 111 5.82 4.55 -8.38
C LEU A 111 6.20 3.34 -9.25
#